data_AF-A0A3R7FAV1-F1
#
_entry.id   AF-A0A3R7FAV1-F1
#
_cell.length_a   1.000
_cell.length_b   1.000
_cell.length_c   1.000
_cell.angle_alpha   90.00
_cell.angle_beta   90.00
_cell.angle_gamma   90.00
#
_symmetry.space_group_name_H-M   'P 1'
#
loop_
_entity.id
_entity.type
_entity.pdbx_description
1 polymer ?
#
loop_
_entity_poly.entity_id
_entity_poly.type
_entity_poly.pdbx_seq_one_letter_code
_entity_poly.pdbx_strand_id
1 'polypeptide(L)'
;MVIEMGEVEMKKEPKLDAELMAKAVVRLMKRAIFEEFIETGELSAEDQEFCDMIDWYPVDELPLREEYVKKLKQIEDGPHSRMTLEELDELMGLK
;
A
#
# COMPACT_ATOMS: atom_id res chain seq x y z
N MET A 1 -21.43 -27.96 -51.79
CA MET A 1 -21.09 -27.85 -50.36
C MET A 1 -19.76 -27.13 -50.30
N VAL A 2 -19.77 -25.84 -49.96
CA VAL A 2 -18.56 -25.03 -49.82
C VAL A 2 -18.32 -24.92 -48.33
N ILE A 3 -17.23 -25.47 -47.84
CA ILE A 3 -16.83 -25.33 -46.43
C ILE A 3 -16.00 -24.06 -46.38
N GLU A 4 -16.58 -22.98 -45.87
CA GLU A 4 -15.83 -21.76 -45.54
C GLU A 4 -14.90 -22.09 -44.37
N MET A 5 -13.61 -22.14 -44.66
CA MET A 5 -12.57 -22.21 -43.63
C MET A 5 -12.39 -20.80 -43.07
N GLY A 6 -13.12 -20.50 -41.99
CA GLY A 6 -12.90 -19.28 -41.22
C GLY A 6 -11.48 -19.24 -40.68
N GLU A 7 -10.76 -18.16 -40.97
CA GLU A 7 -9.44 -17.88 -40.41
C GLU A 7 -9.56 -17.77 -38.89
N VAL A 8 -8.94 -18.71 -38.18
CA VAL A 8 -8.77 -18.62 -36.74
C VAL A 8 -7.71 -17.56 -36.49
N GLU A 9 -8.12 -16.36 -36.07
CA GLU A 9 -7.20 -15.34 -35.58
C GLU A 9 -6.42 -15.91 -34.39
N MET A 10 -5.16 -16.28 -34.63
CA MET A 10 -4.22 -16.61 -33.58
C MET A 10 -4.03 -15.37 -32.71
N LYS A 11 -4.58 -15.42 -31.49
CA LYS A 11 -4.30 -14.41 -30.46
C LYS A 11 -2.79 -14.29 -30.33
N LYS A 12 -2.25 -13.11 -30.64
CA LYS A 12 -0.82 -12.81 -30.46
C LYS A 12 -0.42 -13.25 -29.07
N GLU A 13 0.57 -14.14 -28.98
CA GLU A 13 1.15 -14.52 -27.69
C GLU A 13 1.59 -13.23 -26.97
N PRO A 14 1.23 -13.05 -25.70
CA PRO A 14 1.65 -11.88 -24.96
C PRO A 14 3.18 -11.89 -24.91
N LYS A 15 3.80 -10.90 -25.54
CA LYS A 15 5.26 -10.75 -25.47
C LYS A 15 5.63 -10.47 -24.03
N LEU A 16 6.46 -11.33 -23.46
CA LEU A 16 6.96 -11.15 -22.11
C LEU A 16 7.88 -9.92 -22.11
N ASP A 17 7.41 -8.86 -21.45
CA ASP A 17 8.15 -7.62 -21.29
C ASP A 17 8.84 -7.64 -19.91
N ALA A 18 10.14 -7.34 -19.90
CA ALA A 18 10.94 -7.32 -18.68
C ALA A 18 10.41 -6.28 -17.68
N GLU A 19 9.88 -5.15 -18.18
CA GLU A 19 9.28 -4.13 -17.33
C GLU A 19 7.98 -4.64 -16.68
N LEU A 20 7.14 -5.34 -17.46
CA LEU A 20 5.93 -5.99 -16.95
C LEU A 20 6.27 -7.02 -15.86
N MET A 21 7.30 -7.83 -16.07
CA MET A 21 7.74 -8.84 -15.10
C MET A 21 8.26 -8.18 -13.81
N ALA A 22 9.08 -7.14 -13.91
CA ALA A 22 9.56 -6.41 -12.74
C ALA A 22 8.40 -5.83 -11.92
N LYS A 23 7.40 -5.22 -12.58
CA LYS A 23 6.20 -4.71 -11.91
C LYS A 23 5.38 -5.82 -11.23
N ALA A 24 5.26 -6.97 -11.88
CA ALA A 24 4.55 -8.11 -11.31
C ALA A 24 5.25 -8.66 -10.06
N VAL A 25 6.58 -8.80 -10.12
CA VAL A 25 7.40 -9.25 -8.98
C VAL A 25 7.25 -8.27 -7.80
N VAL A 26 7.41 -6.97 -8.04
CA VAL A 26 7.27 -5.97 -6.97
C VAL A 26 5.89 -6.03 -6.32
N ARG A 27 4.82 -6.18 -7.11
CA ARG A 27 3.45 -6.31 -6.58
C ARG A 27 3.26 -7.56 -5.72
N LEU A 28 3.82 -8.70 -6.15
CA LEU A 28 3.71 -9.95 -5.41
C LEU A 28 4.50 -9.88 -4.09
N MET A 29 5.70 -9.31 -4.13
CA MET A 29 6.52 -9.11 -2.93
C MET A 29 5.83 -8.18 -1.94
N LYS A 30 5.37 -6.99 -2.37
CA LYS A 30 4.62 -6.07 -1.51
C LYS A 30 3.43 -6.76 -0.82
N ARG A 31 2.70 -7.60 -1.57
CA ARG A 31 1.55 -8.32 -1.04
C ARG A 31 1.95 -9.34 0.02
N ALA A 32 2.96 -10.17 -0.25
CA ALA A 32 3.43 -11.17 0.70
C ALA A 32 3.92 -10.51 2.00
N ILE A 33 4.75 -9.48 1.87
CA ILE A 33 5.28 -8.70 3.00
C ILE A 33 4.15 -8.07 3.81
N PHE A 34 3.17 -7.44 3.13
CA PHE A 34 2.05 -6.81 3.83
C PHE A 34 1.18 -7.83 4.57
N GLU A 35 0.90 -9.00 3.96
CA GLU A 35 0.13 -10.06 4.61
C GLU A 35 0.84 -10.56 5.88
N GLU A 36 2.15 -10.81 5.83
CA GLU A 36 2.94 -11.21 7.01
C GLU A 36 3.02 -10.10 8.06
N PHE A 37 3.21 -8.85 7.64
CA PHE A 37 3.25 -7.69 8.54
C PHE A 37 1.91 -7.48 9.26
N ILE A 38 0.78 -7.69 8.59
CA ILE A 38 -0.54 -7.60 9.24
C ILE A 38 -0.72 -8.68 10.32
N GLU A 39 -0.20 -9.89 10.07
CA GLU A 39 -0.33 -11.00 11.01
C GLU A 39 0.62 -10.87 12.21
N THR A 40 1.85 -10.43 11.98
CA THR A 40 2.95 -10.44 12.97
C THR A 40 3.23 -9.07 13.59
N GLY A 41 2.98 -8.00 12.84
CA GLY A 41 3.41 -6.64 13.18
C GLY A 41 4.90 -6.39 12.98
N GLU A 42 5.64 -7.34 12.40
CA GLU A 42 7.09 -7.29 12.25
C GLU A 42 7.51 -7.45 10.78
N LEU A 43 8.73 -7.05 10.46
CA LEU A 43 9.36 -7.25 9.16
C LEU A 43 10.66 -8.03 9.33
N SER A 44 10.88 -9.01 8.45
CA SER A 44 12.19 -9.64 8.37
C SER A 44 13.23 -8.65 7.83
N ALA A 45 14.52 -8.91 8.07
CA ALA A 45 15.58 -8.04 7.56
C ALA A 45 15.61 -7.99 6.02
N GLU A 46 15.27 -9.09 5.35
CA GLU A 46 15.19 -9.16 3.89
C GLU A 46 14.01 -8.35 3.36
N ASP A 47 12.85 -8.44 4.01
CA ASP A 47 11.67 -7.66 3.62
C ASP A 47 11.88 -6.18 3.85
N GLN A 48 12.56 -5.80 4.93
CA GLN A 48 12.94 -4.42 5.20
C GLN A 48 13.87 -3.87 4.12
N GLU A 49 14.91 -4.62 3.74
CA GLU A 49 15.83 -4.22 2.66
C GLU A 49 15.08 -4.04 1.33
N PHE A 50 14.16 -4.95 1.01
CA PHE A 50 13.32 -4.84 -0.18
C PHE A 50 12.43 -3.58 -0.14
N CYS A 51 11.79 -3.31 1.00
CA CYS A 51 10.96 -2.12 1.23
C CYS A 51 11.75 -0.82 1.05
N ASP A 52 12.94 -0.73 1.66
CA ASP A 52 13.84 0.42 1.58
C ASP A 52 14.29 0.68 0.13
N MET A 53 14.60 -0.39 -0.61
CA MET A 53 15.03 -0.30 -2.01
C MET A 53 13.97 0.34 -2.92
N ILE A 54 12.69 0.15 -2.61
CA ILE A 54 11.57 0.63 -3.44
C ILE A 54 10.82 1.82 -2.82
N ASP A 55 11.32 2.37 -1.71
CA ASP A 55 10.73 3.47 -0.96
C ASP A 55 9.24 3.24 -0.64
N TRP A 56 8.94 2.11 0.00
CA TRP A 56 7.59 1.73 0.40
C TRP A 56 7.59 1.04 1.75
N TYR A 57 6.64 1.38 2.62
CA TYR A 57 6.48 0.75 3.92
C TYR A 57 5.07 0.16 4.09
N PRO A 58 4.92 -1.07 4.62
CA PRO A 58 3.62 -1.69 4.87
C PRO A 58 2.66 -0.84 5.72
N VAL A 59 3.21 -0.05 6.65
CA VAL A 59 2.44 0.84 7.53
C VAL A 59 1.65 1.90 6.76
N ASP A 60 2.13 2.32 5.58
CA ASP A 60 1.51 3.37 4.76
C ASP A 60 0.17 2.91 4.16
N GLU A 61 0.00 1.60 3.98
CA GLU A 61 -1.22 0.98 3.44
C GLU A 61 -2.24 0.68 4.55
N LEU A 62 -1.88 0.84 5.82
CA LEU A 62 -2.81 0.61 6.92
C LEU A 62 -3.91 1.67 6.94
N PRO A 63 -5.16 1.28 7.22
CA PRO A 63 -6.20 2.25 7.48
C PRO A 63 -5.83 3.09 8.70
N LEU A 64 -6.09 4.39 8.63
CA LEU A 64 -5.97 5.28 9.79
C LEU A 64 -6.82 4.73 10.94
N ARG A 65 -6.23 4.59 12.12
CA ARG A 65 -6.95 4.06 13.27
C ARG A 65 -8.08 5.01 13.66
N GLU A 66 -9.28 4.48 13.84
CA GLU A 66 -10.48 5.26 14.10
C GLU A 66 -10.37 6.11 15.38
N GLU A 67 -9.60 5.67 16.39
CA GLU A 67 -9.37 6.46 17.59
C GLU A 67 -8.69 7.81 17.30
N TYR A 68 -7.73 7.85 16.37
CA TYR A 68 -7.04 9.07 16.01
C TYR A 68 -7.96 9.98 15.20
N VAL A 69 -8.73 9.41 14.27
CA VAL A 69 -9.74 10.16 13.49
C VAL A 69 -10.76 10.80 14.41
N LYS A 70 -11.23 10.08 15.43
CA LYS A 70 -12.21 10.59 16.40
C LYS A 70 -11.64 11.72 17.27
N LYS A 71 -10.38 11.59 17.74
CA LYS A 71 -9.69 12.66 18.48
C LYS A 71 -9.52 13.92 17.63
N LEU A 72 -9.10 13.76 16.37
CA LEU A 72 -8.94 14.88 15.44
C LEU A 72 -10.27 15.62 15.21
N LYS A 73 -11.37 14.90 14.99
CA LYS A 73 -12.71 15.51 14.88
C LYS A 73 -13.12 16.27 16.15
N GLN A 74 -12.83 15.73 17.33
CA GLN A 74 -13.11 16.43 18.60
C GLN A 74 -12.30 17.72 18.77
N ILE A 75 -11.08 17.76 18.23
CA ILE A 75 -10.23 18.96 18.24
C ILE A 75 -10.74 19.98 17.21
N GLU A 76 -11.11 19.52 16.02
CA GLU A 76 -11.68 20.35 14.94
C GLU A 76 -13.00 21.00 15.35
N ASP A 77 -13.92 20.23 15.95
CA ASP A 77 -15.23 20.71 16.42
C ASP A 77 -15.16 21.46 17.77
N GLY A 78 -13.99 21.48 18.42
CA GLY A 78 -13.77 22.07 19.74
C GLY A 78 -13.26 23.52 19.72
N PRO A 79 -13.12 24.16 20.90
CA PRO A 79 -12.51 25.50 21.04
C PRO A 79 -11.01 25.54 20.67
N HIS A 80 -10.46 24.40 20.25
CA HIS A 80 -9.06 24.11 19.97
C HIS A 80 -8.68 24.31 18.49
N SER A 81 -9.60 24.79 17.64
CA SER A 81 -9.38 25.13 16.22
C SER A 81 -8.18 26.08 15.94
N ARG A 82 -7.62 26.75 16.97
CA ARG A 82 -6.47 27.67 16.85
C ARG A 82 -5.32 27.34 17.81
N MET A 83 -4.91 26.08 17.87
CA MET A 83 -3.71 25.66 18.62
C MET A 83 -2.47 25.55 17.73
N THR A 84 -1.29 25.70 18.32
CA THR A 84 -0.02 25.47 17.61
C THR A 84 0.22 23.96 17.42
N LEU A 85 1.18 23.62 16.55
CA LEU A 85 1.59 22.22 16.36
C LEU A 85 2.13 21.60 17.66
N GLU A 86 2.83 22.37 18.49
CA GLU A 86 3.32 21.86 19.78
C GLU A 86 2.18 21.57 20.77
N GLU A 87 1.18 22.43 20.84
CA GLU A 87 0.00 22.23 21.70
C GLU A 87 -0.83 21.01 21.24
N LEU A 88 -0.88 20.77 19.92
CA LEU A 88 -1.51 19.59 19.36
C LEU A 88 -0.75 18.30 19.70
N ASP A 89 0.59 18.31 19.62
CA ASP A 89 1.45 17.18 19.99
C ASP A 89 1.22 16.76 21.45
N GLU A 90 1.20 17.73 22.37
CA GLU A 90 0.96 17.49 23.80
C GLU A 90 -0.43 16.90 24.04
N LEU A 91 -1.46 17.44 23.39
CA LEU A 91 -2.84 16.97 23.52
C LEU A 91 -3.03 15.56 22.95
N MET A 92 -2.31 15.23 21.88
CA MET A 92 -2.34 13.90 21.26
C MET A 92 -1.42 12.89 21.95
N GLY A 93 -0.58 13.33 22.90
CA GLY A 93 0.37 12.49 23.63
C GLY A 93 1.50 11.97 22.74
N LEU A 94 1.93 12.77 21.77
CA LEU A 94 2.97 12.42 20.78
C LEU A 94 4.37 12.91 21.21
N LYS A 95 4.47 13.64 22.33
CA LYS A 95 5.70 14.15 22.97
C LYS A 95 5.84 13.65 24.40
#